data_AF-A0A9E6ADK0-F1
#
_entry.id   AF-A0A9E6ADK0-F1
#
_cell.length_a   1.000
_cell.length_b   1.000
_cell.length_c   1.000
_cell.angle_alpha   90.00
_cell.angle_beta   90.00
_cell.angle_gamma   90.00
#
_symmetry.space_group_name_H-M   'P 1'
#
loop_
_entity.id
_entity.type
_entity.pdbx_description
1 polymer ?
#
loop_
_entity_poly.entity_id
_entity_poly.type
_entity_poly.pdbx_seq_one_letter_code
_entity_poly.pdbx_strand_id
1 'polypeptide(L)'
;DAAGIFSMVSIRLAISIERGAIFQNGRSVSVAGTHYVTPNTRQKPGRGEVDLRVNGPVPAMLELLSLPPVNLKLANLPLDGLLMAQADIRFPTGRPLQPGEAEWSASGTLFDLQGDGLMQGRSLRSERMTFAAAPETGLEVAGPILVDGAPADITLTTGLSANDAPGADVSGILQLSPDTISSLGLELGGVSVSGSTPASFDLEIRPDRVPSLSLSSDLEGLAMSFPALNWSKPANRSGLLNMNATLGQVVGISRLAVSAPGLELEGQIDLNDEGSLNEANFTTLKVSDWLDSTVRLRGRGTGRAPAISVEGGRAGLRGLVALGAGNGTGSRGPITFNLDRFDLTDGLFAAPLRGEVSEGRAIVARFEAALNGSGPVEGTFTAPSGPSSSELVVRSGDAGRVLSSVGVLKNARGGRMLLNLKPRPGSAPSGQNWAWDGELRVNDIRVVNAPVLAELLSVLSIVGLLEQLGGGGIGFSDNIVDISLTPAGITLREGRSIGPSMGITYEGAISPRQGLIDLQGVISPIYIVNGIAGALTSRQGEGL
;
A
#
# COMPACT_ATOMS: atom_id res chain seq x y z
N ASP A 1 -22.54 -10.11 -57.85
CA ASP A 1 -23.88 -10.20 -58.45
C ASP A 1 -24.95 -9.83 -57.45
N ALA A 2 -25.93 -9.04 -57.88
CA ALA A 2 -27.10 -8.67 -57.10
C ALA A 2 -28.37 -8.85 -57.95
N ALA A 3 -29.47 -9.23 -57.32
CA ALA A 3 -30.80 -9.37 -57.89
C ALA A 3 -31.79 -8.60 -57.03
N GLY A 4 -32.76 -7.95 -57.67
CA GLY A 4 -33.70 -7.08 -56.98
C GLY A 4 -34.78 -6.54 -57.90
N ILE A 5 -35.66 -5.73 -57.32
CA ILE A 5 -36.79 -5.10 -57.99
C ILE A 5 -36.50 -3.61 -58.17
N PHE A 6 -36.65 -3.13 -59.40
CA PHE A 6 -36.68 -1.71 -59.72
C PHE A 6 -38.13 -1.29 -60.01
N SER A 7 -38.58 -0.19 -59.43
CA SER A 7 -39.89 0.39 -59.71
C SER A 7 -39.80 1.91 -59.84
N MET A 8 -40.55 2.47 -60.79
CA MET A 8 -40.69 3.91 -60.97
C MET A 8 -42.17 4.23 -61.18
N VAL A 9 -42.75 5.02 -60.29
CA VAL A 9 -44.15 5.42 -60.34
C VAL A 9 -44.23 6.94 -60.25
N SER A 10 -44.64 7.57 -61.35
CA SER A 10 -44.66 9.03 -61.52
C SER A 10 -43.29 9.68 -61.23
N ILE A 11 -43.14 10.30 -60.06
CA ILE A 11 -41.93 11.01 -59.63
C ILE A 11 -41.15 10.25 -58.56
N ARG A 12 -41.61 9.07 -58.12
CA ARG A 12 -40.93 8.26 -57.13
C ARG A 12 -40.21 7.10 -57.80
N LEU A 13 -38.94 6.91 -57.46
CA LEU A 13 -38.12 5.77 -57.88
C LEU A 13 -37.77 4.95 -56.64
N ALA A 14 -37.88 3.62 -56.72
CA ALA A 14 -37.50 2.71 -55.65
C ALA A 14 -36.79 1.46 -56.19
N ILE A 15 -35.75 1.03 -55.48
CA ILE A 15 -34.96 -0.17 -55.75
C ILE A 15 -34.94 -1.00 -54.48
N SER A 16 -35.20 -2.30 -54.57
CA SER A 16 -35.04 -3.26 -53.47
C SER A 16 -34.08 -4.34 -53.90
N ILE A 17 -33.06 -4.62 -53.08
CA ILE A 17 -32.08 -5.69 -53.31
C ILE A 17 -32.56 -6.92 -52.56
N GLU A 18 -33.04 -7.94 -53.28
CA GLU A 18 -33.49 -9.20 -52.65
C GLU A 18 -32.31 -10.13 -52.34
N ARG A 19 -31.29 -10.13 -53.20
CA ARG A 19 -30.05 -10.88 -53.03
C ARG A 19 -28.89 -10.03 -53.53
N GLY A 20 -27.79 -9.99 -52.80
CA GLY A 20 -26.60 -9.27 -53.24
C GLY A 20 -25.50 -9.37 -52.22
N ALA A 21 -24.25 -9.34 -52.70
CA ALA A 21 -23.07 -9.33 -51.87
C ALA A 21 -22.03 -8.34 -52.39
N ILE A 22 -21.38 -7.66 -51.46
CA ILE A 22 -20.16 -6.87 -51.69
C ILE A 22 -18.98 -7.75 -51.30
N PHE A 23 -17.95 -7.80 -52.15
CA PHE A 23 -16.73 -8.54 -51.86
C PHE A 23 -15.62 -7.56 -51.50
N GLN A 24 -15.03 -7.74 -50.31
CA GLN A 24 -13.90 -6.94 -49.84
C GLN A 24 -12.79 -7.88 -49.38
N ASN A 25 -11.62 -7.81 -50.03
CA ASN A 25 -10.48 -8.69 -49.77
C ASN A 25 -10.85 -10.19 -49.72
N GLY A 26 -11.73 -10.63 -50.62
CA GLY A 26 -12.19 -12.02 -50.70
C GLY A 26 -13.26 -12.42 -49.67
N ARG A 27 -13.65 -11.51 -48.77
CA ARG A 27 -14.75 -11.70 -47.81
C ARG A 27 -16.06 -11.17 -48.40
N SER A 28 -17.15 -11.89 -48.17
CA SER A 28 -18.48 -11.54 -48.67
C SER A 28 -19.29 -10.83 -47.58
N VAL A 29 -19.88 -9.68 -47.92
CA VAL A 29 -20.83 -8.94 -47.10
C VAL A 29 -22.18 -8.94 -47.82
N SER A 30 -23.18 -9.59 -47.23
CA SER A 30 -24.54 -9.58 -47.76
C SER A 30 -25.16 -8.20 -47.63
N VAL A 31 -25.79 -7.72 -48.70
CA VAL A 31 -26.59 -6.49 -48.74
C VAL A 31 -28.07 -6.74 -49.03
N ALA A 32 -28.49 -8.01 -48.89
CA ALA A 32 -29.87 -8.42 -49.12
C ALA A 32 -30.84 -7.72 -48.15
N GLY A 33 -31.97 -7.28 -48.66
CA GLY A 33 -32.97 -6.49 -47.94
C GLY A 33 -32.71 -4.99 -47.95
N THR A 34 -31.69 -4.50 -48.65
CA THR A 34 -31.41 -3.06 -48.81
C THR A 34 -32.41 -2.39 -49.75
N HIS A 35 -32.90 -1.21 -49.37
CA HIS A 35 -33.83 -0.42 -50.18
C HIS A 35 -33.22 0.95 -50.49
N TYR A 36 -33.37 1.40 -51.74
CA TYR A 36 -33.06 2.77 -52.15
C TYR A 36 -34.32 3.44 -52.70
N VAL A 37 -34.57 4.68 -52.30
CA VAL A 37 -35.71 5.48 -52.75
C VAL A 37 -35.25 6.88 -53.14
N THR A 38 -35.75 7.38 -54.26
CA THR A 38 -35.78 8.81 -54.59
C THR A 38 -37.23 9.27 -54.51
N PRO A 39 -37.64 9.99 -53.44
CA PRO A 39 -39.05 10.34 -53.23
C PRO A 39 -39.63 11.23 -54.35
N ASN A 40 -38.80 12.13 -54.89
CA ASN A 40 -39.15 13.02 -55.98
C ASN A 40 -37.96 13.20 -56.94
N THR A 41 -37.99 12.51 -58.08
CA THR A 41 -36.98 12.57 -59.14
C THR A 41 -36.90 13.93 -59.86
N ARG A 42 -37.86 14.83 -59.60
CA ARG A 42 -37.88 16.20 -60.17
C ARG A 42 -37.27 17.25 -59.23
N GLN A 43 -36.98 16.91 -57.97
CA GLN A 43 -36.38 17.82 -57.00
C GLN A 43 -34.93 18.19 -57.41
N LYS A 44 -34.52 19.45 -57.22
CA LYS A 44 -33.15 19.93 -57.45
C LYS A 44 -32.63 20.73 -56.24
N PRO A 45 -31.53 20.30 -55.59
CA PRO A 45 -30.84 19.02 -55.79
C PRO A 45 -31.77 17.83 -55.47
N GLY A 46 -31.57 16.70 -56.14
CA GLY A 46 -32.36 15.50 -55.86
C GLY A 46 -32.02 14.93 -54.48
N ARG A 47 -32.88 14.08 -53.91
CA ARG A 47 -32.64 13.42 -52.62
C ARG A 47 -32.73 11.91 -52.78
N GLY A 48 -31.69 11.20 -52.38
CA GLY A 48 -31.65 9.76 -52.24
C GLY A 48 -31.79 9.35 -50.77
N GLU A 49 -32.53 8.28 -50.53
CA GLU A 49 -32.70 7.65 -49.21
C GLU A 49 -32.37 6.16 -49.35
N VAL A 50 -31.52 5.64 -48.46
CA VAL A 50 -31.13 4.22 -48.42
C VAL A 50 -31.44 3.67 -47.04
N ASP A 51 -32.20 2.57 -46.98
CA ASP A 51 -32.27 1.66 -45.84
C ASP A 51 -31.33 0.48 -46.15
N LEU A 52 -30.09 0.59 -45.70
CA LEU A 52 -29.02 -0.36 -45.93
C LEU A 52 -29.11 -1.48 -44.89
N ARG A 53 -29.13 -2.72 -45.35
CA ARG A 53 -28.98 -3.89 -44.49
C ARG A 53 -27.71 -4.62 -44.83
N VAL A 54 -26.88 -4.86 -43.84
CA VAL A 54 -25.58 -5.52 -44.01
C VAL A 54 -25.44 -6.67 -43.02
N ASN A 55 -24.98 -7.80 -43.54
CA ASN A 55 -24.60 -8.95 -42.73
C ASN A 55 -23.30 -9.56 -43.28
N GLY A 56 -22.28 -9.66 -42.44
CA GLY A 56 -21.03 -10.28 -42.83
C GLY A 56 -19.95 -10.24 -41.75
N PRO A 57 -18.73 -10.68 -42.09
CA PRO A 57 -17.61 -10.68 -41.17
C PRO A 57 -17.19 -9.27 -40.74
N VAL A 58 -16.87 -9.09 -39.45
CA VAL A 58 -16.39 -7.82 -38.89
C VAL A 58 -15.20 -7.23 -39.67
N PRO A 59 -14.14 -7.99 -40.04
CA PRO A 59 -13.03 -7.44 -40.81
C PRO A 59 -13.45 -6.77 -42.13
N ALA A 60 -14.40 -7.37 -42.85
CA ALA A 60 -14.88 -6.83 -44.12
C ALA A 60 -15.63 -5.50 -43.90
N MET A 61 -16.37 -5.39 -42.79
CA MET A 61 -17.09 -4.18 -42.42
C MET A 61 -16.15 -3.05 -42.02
N LEU A 62 -15.10 -3.33 -41.24
CA LEU A 62 -14.09 -2.33 -40.86
C LEU A 62 -13.36 -1.76 -42.09
N GLU A 63 -13.10 -2.60 -43.09
CA GLU A 63 -12.56 -2.18 -44.38
C GLU A 63 -13.54 -1.28 -45.15
N LEU A 64 -14.83 -1.62 -45.19
CA LEU A 64 -15.86 -0.78 -45.82
C LEU A 64 -16.01 0.58 -45.15
N LEU A 65 -15.94 0.64 -43.82
CA LEU A 65 -15.97 1.89 -43.06
C LEU A 65 -14.76 2.79 -43.34
N SER A 66 -13.66 2.23 -43.83
CA SER A 66 -12.45 2.99 -44.20
C SER A 66 -12.55 3.65 -45.58
N LEU A 67 -13.59 3.34 -46.37
CA LEU A 67 -13.80 3.93 -47.69
C LEU A 67 -14.62 5.24 -47.61
N PRO A 68 -14.48 6.14 -48.59
CA PRO A 68 -15.36 7.29 -48.70
C PRO A 68 -16.83 6.87 -48.84
N PRO A 69 -17.78 7.64 -48.27
CA PRO A 69 -17.60 8.91 -47.55
C PRO A 69 -17.24 8.75 -46.06
N VAL A 70 -17.25 7.54 -45.51
CA VAL A 70 -17.15 7.27 -44.06
C VAL A 70 -15.71 7.45 -43.53
N ASN A 71 -14.70 6.97 -44.25
CA ASN A 71 -13.27 7.21 -44.00
C ASN A 71 -12.77 6.96 -42.55
N LEU A 72 -13.38 6.03 -41.82
CA LEU A 72 -12.95 5.65 -40.47
C LEU A 72 -11.74 4.72 -40.53
N LYS A 73 -10.64 5.10 -39.88
CA LYS A 73 -9.37 4.35 -39.91
C LYS A 73 -9.39 3.14 -38.97
N LEU A 74 -10.27 2.18 -39.23
CA LEU A 74 -10.50 0.99 -38.39
C LEU A 74 -10.16 -0.34 -39.08
N ALA A 75 -9.82 -0.34 -40.38
CA ALA A 75 -9.62 -1.55 -41.19
C ALA A 75 -8.61 -2.57 -40.63
N ASN A 76 -7.64 -2.13 -39.83
CA ASN A 76 -6.54 -2.96 -39.35
C ASN A 76 -6.70 -3.43 -37.90
N LEU A 77 -7.88 -3.26 -37.29
CA LEU A 77 -8.11 -3.84 -35.96
C LEU A 77 -8.14 -5.37 -36.07
N PRO A 78 -7.37 -6.10 -35.24
CA PRO A 78 -7.34 -7.56 -35.25
C PRO A 78 -8.60 -8.11 -34.57
N LEU A 79 -9.76 -7.87 -35.18
CA LEU A 79 -11.07 -8.26 -34.69
C LEU A 79 -11.76 -9.17 -35.71
N ASP A 80 -12.10 -10.37 -35.28
CA ASP A 80 -12.97 -11.29 -36.00
C ASP A 80 -14.36 -11.36 -35.34
N GLY A 81 -15.33 -11.86 -36.07
CA GLY A 81 -16.71 -12.01 -35.63
C GLY A 81 -17.68 -11.76 -36.76
N LEU A 82 -18.96 -11.68 -36.42
CA LEU A 82 -20.06 -11.41 -37.34
C LEU A 82 -20.76 -10.11 -36.97
N LEU A 83 -21.14 -9.33 -37.97
CA LEU A 83 -21.90 -8.09 -37.81
C LEU A 83 -23.22 -8.19 -38.56
N MET A 84 -24.30 -7.86 -37.86
CA MET A 84 -25.61 -7.61 -38.45
C MET A 84 -25.99 -6.16 -38.17
N ALA A 85 -26.18 -5.36 -39.21
CA ALA A 85 -26.51 -3.95 -39.03
C ALA A 85 -27.49 -3.41 -40.07
N GLN A 86 -28.12 -2.32 -39.67
CA GLN A 86 -28.98 -1.49 -40.49
C GLN A 86 -28.45 -0.06 -40.47
N ALA A 87 -28.52 0.63 -41.61
CA ALA A 87 -28.20 2.05 -41.69
C ALA A 87 -29.19 2.82 -42.56
N ASP A 88 -29.65 3.95 -42.04
CA ASP A 88 -30.42 4.94 -42.78
C ASP A 88 -29.46 5.99 -43.33
N ILE A 89 -29.47 6.22 -44.64
CA ILE A 89 -28.58 7.18 -45.31
C ILE A 89 -29.41 8.10 -46.19
N ARG A 90 -29.26 9.41 -46.03
CA ARG A 90 -29.89 10.42 -46.89
C ARG A 90 -28.84 11.35 -47.46
N PHE A 91 -28.88 11.56 -48.77
CA PHE A 91 -27.86 12.35 -49.45
C PHE A 91 -28.40 13.07 -50.69
N PRO A 92 -27.80 14.21 -51.07
CA PRO A 92 -28.12 14.88 -52.32
C PRO A 92 -27.68 14.03 -53.53
N THR A 93 -28.53 13.94 -54.55
CA THR A 93 -28.23 13.26 -55.81
C THR A 93 -28.03 14.25 -56.96
N GLY A 94 -27.35 13.81 -58.03
CA GLY A 94 -27.10 14.62 -59.23
C GLY A 94 -25.74 15.31 -59.29
N ARG A 95 -24.89 15.12 -58.27
CA ARG A 95 -23.47 15.51 -58.25
C ARG A 95 -22.67 14.58 -57.33
N PRO A 96 -21.33 14.58 -57.40
CA PRO A 96 -20.51 13.92 -56.40
C PRO A 96 -20.83 14.44 -54.99
N LEU A 97 -20.96 13.50 -54.04
CA LEU A 97 -21.20 13.78 -52.64
C LEU A 97 -19.92 14.38 -52.02
N GLN A 98 -20.01 15.53 -51.35
CA GLN A 98 -18.89 16.05 -50.57
C GLN A 98 -18.86 15.40 -49.17
N PRO A 99 -17.68 15.32 -48.52
CA PRO A 99 -17.59 14.84 -47.15
C PRO A 99 -18.54 15.58 -46.21
N GLY A 100 -19.28 14.84 -45.38
CA GLY A 100 -20.23 15.41 -44.41
C GLY A 100 -21.60 15.82 -44.97
N GLU A 101 -21.86 15.69 -46.27
CA GLU A 101 -23.18 16.06 -46.86
C GLU A 101 -24.26 14.97 -46.73
N ALA A 102 -23.88 13.75 -46.35
CA ALA A 102 -24.83 12.68 -46.10
C ALA A 102 -25.25 12.67 -44.62
N GLU A 103 -26.55 12.71 -44.38
CA GLU A 103 -27.13 12.37 -43.08
C GLU A 103 -27.18 10.86 -42.97
N TRP A 104 -26.61 10.28 -41.91
CA TRP A 104 -26.72 8.84 -41.71
C TRP A 104 -26.74 8.44 -40.25
N SER A 105 -27.39 7.31 -39.98
CA SER A 105 -27.36 6.62 -38.70
C SER A 105 -27.31 5.13 -38.94
N ALA A 106 -26.48 4.41 -38.20
CA ALA A 106 -26.34 2.97 -38.27
C ALA A 106 -26.50 2.37 -36.87
N SER A 107 -27.08 1.18 -36.80
CA SER A 107 -27.12 0.38 -35.57
C SER A 107 -27.07 -1.10 -35.89
N GLY A 108 -26.60 -1.89 -34.94
CA GLY A 108 -26.47 -3.32 -35.17
C GLY A 108 -26.00 -4.11 -33.97
N THR A 109 -25.72 -5.38 -34.23
CA THR A 109 -25.19 -6.33 -33.27
C THR A 109 -23.96 -7.00 -33.84
N LEU A 110 -22.92 -7.06 -33.01
CA LEU A 110 -21.70 -7.84 -33.20
C LEU A 110 -21.89 -9.17 -32.47
N PHE A 111 -21.52 -10.28 -33.09
CA PHE A 111 -21.61 -11.63 -32.55
C PHE A 111 -20.26 -12.31 -32.61
N ASP A 112 -19.97 -13.14 -31.60
CA ASP A 112 -18.76 -13.95 -31.51
C ASP A 112 -17.49 -13.13 -31.78
N LEU A 113 -17.45 -11.93 -31.19
CA LEU A 113 -16.33 -11.02 -31.35
C LEU A 113 -15.12 -11.61 -30.65
N GLN A 114 -14.01 -11.70 -31.38
CA GLN A 114 -12.74 -12.15 -30.83
C GLN A 114 -11.62 -11.26 -31.38
N GLY A 115 -10.69 -10.88 -30.52
CA GLY A 115 -9.50 -10.15 -30.94
C GLY A 115 -8.34 -10.45 -30.05
N ASP A 116 -7.24 -10.88 -30.66
CA ASP A 116 -5.98 -11.09 -29.97
C ASP A 116 -5.04 -9.93 -30.30
N GLY A 117 -4.30 -9.45 -29.31
CA GLY A 117 -3.35 -8.35 -29.49
C GLY A 117 -3.93 -6.96 -29.25
N LEU A 118 -5.19 -6.85 -28.84
CA LEU A 118 -5.80 -5.59 -28.43
C LEU A 118 -5.27 -5.16 -27.06
N MET A 119 -5.33 -3.86 -26.74
CA MET A 119 -4.89 -3.34 -25.43
C MET A 119 -3.51 -3.86 -24.98
N GLN A 120 -2.51 -3.74 -25.87
CA GLN A 120 -1.12 -4.20 -25.65
C GLN A 120 -0.94 -5.73 -25.52
N GLY A 121 -1.57 -6.51 -26.40
CA GLY A 121 -1.32 -7.96 -26.43
C GLY A 121 -2.39 -8.82 -25.76
N ARG A 122 -3.45 -8.22 -25.22
CA ARG A 122 -4.52 -8.92 -24.51
C ARG A 122 -5.53 -9.52 -25.46
N SER A 123 -6.18 -10.59 -25.02
CA SER A 123 -7.28 -11.24 -25.73
C SER A 123 -8.60 -10.65 -25.27
N LEU A 124 -9.45 -10.29 -26.23
CA LEU A 124 -10.81 -9.82 -26.00
C LEU A 124 -11.78 -10.78 -26.65
N ARG A 125 -12.82 -11.19 -25.91
CA ARG A 125 -13.94 -11.97 -26.44
C ARG A 125 -15.27 -11.37 -26.04
N SER A 126 -16.27 -11.50 -26.90
CA SER A 126 -17.66 -11.18 -26.57
C SER A 126 -18.60 -12.06 -27.39
N GLU A 127 -19.60 -12.64 -26.74
CA GLU A 127 -20.66 -13.37 -27.44
C GLU A 127 -21.55 -12.41 -28.23
N ARG A 128 -21.81 -11.22 -27.66
CA ARG A 128 -22.72 -10.24 -28.23
C ARG A 128 -22.41 -8.82 -27.75
N MET A 129 -22.28 -7.89 -28.69
CA MET A 129 -22.26 -6.45 -28.43
C MET A 129 -23.25 -5.72 -29.33
N THR A 130 -23.75 -4.57 -28.89
CA THR A 130 -24.53 -3.67 -29.75
C THR A 130 -23.69 -2.47 -30.14
N PHE A 131 -24.00 -1.87 -31.28
CA PHE A 131 -23.43 -0.58 -31.65
C PHE A 131 -24.49 0.35 -32.22
N ALA A 132 -24.26 1.64 -32.05
CA ALA A 132 -24.99 2.72 -32.69
C ALA A 132 -23.97 3.75 -33.19
N ALA A 133 -24.19 4.30 -34.37
CA ALA A 133 -23.27 5.25 -34.98
C ALA A 133 -24.03 6.32 -35.77
N ALA A 134 -23.71 7.58 -35.54
CA ALA A 134 -24.12 8.70 -36.38
C ALA A 134 -23.07 9.82 -36.30
N PRO A 135 -22.93 10.68 -37.32
CA PRO A 135 -21.98 11.79 -37.28
C PRO A 135 -22.15 12.72 -36.07
N GLU A 136 -23.39 12.91 -35.61
CA GLU A 136 -23.73 13.82 -34.51
C GLU A 136 -23.48 13.23 -33.12
N THR A 137 -23.64 11.91 -32.96
CA THR A 137 -23.53 11.21 -31.68
C THR A 137 -22.24 10.41 -31.54
N GLY A 138 -21.46 10.28 -32.61
CA GLY A 138 -20.31 9.39 -32.66
C GLY A 138 -20.71 7.91 -32.82
N LEU A 139 -19.75 7.03 -32.57
CA LEU A 139 -19.92 5.58 -32.47
C LEU A 139 -19.95 5.20 -30.99
N GLU A 140 -20.98 4.47 -30.61
CA GLU A 140 -21.11 3.79 -29.33
C GLU A 140 -21.10 2.28 -29.56
N VAL A 141 -20.29 1.55 -28.80
CA VAL A 141 -20.27 0.08 -28.78
C VAL A 141 -20.39 -0.39 -27.34
N ALA A 142 -21.41 -1.19 -27.03
CA ALA A 142 -21.70 -1.60 -25.66
C ALA A 142 -22.00 -3.09 -25.56
N GLY A 143 -21.60 -3.69 -24.44
CA GLY A 143 -21.93 -5.08 -24.13
C GLY A 143 -20.93 -5.76 -23.20
N PRO A 144 -21.24 -7.01 -22.79
CA PRO A 144 -20.34 -7.82 -21.99
C PRO A 144 -19.13 -8.27 -22.82
N ILE A 145 -17.97 -8.25 -22.20
CA ILE A 145 -16.71 -8.74 -22.76
C ILE A 145 -15.96 -9.59 -21.72
N LEU A 146 -15.04 -10.40 -22.24
CA LEU A 146 -14.02 -11.09 -21.47
C LEU A 146 -12.65 -10.55 -21.91
N VAL A 147 -11.89 -9.97 -20.99
CA VAL A 147 -10.50 -9.51 -21.21
C VAL A 147 -9.55 -10.48 -20.53
N ASP A 148 -8.81 -11.27 -21.31
CA ASP A 148 -8.00 -12.38 -20.79
C ASP A 148 -8.78 -13.35 -19.87
N GLY A 149 -10.11 -13.43 -20.06
CA GLY A 149 -11.02 -14.22 -19.22
C GLY A 149 -11.69 -13.43 -18.08
N ALA A 150 -11.28 -12.20 -17.79
CA ALA A 150 -11.93 -11.33 -16.82
C ALA A 150 -13.24 -10.75 -17.38
N PRO A 151 -14.40 -10.96 -16.72
CA PRO A 151 -15.66 -10.40 -17.16
C PRO A 151 -15.76 -8.90 -16.87
N ALA A 152 -16.20 -8.15 -17.88
CA ALA A 152 -16.54 -6.74 -17.77
C ALA A 152 -17.73 -6.39 -18.66
N ASP A 153 -18.53 -5.43 -18.23
CA ASP A 153 -19.54 -4.77 -19.05
C ASP A 153 -19.02 -3.40 -19.45
N ILE A 154 -18.91 -3.14 -20.76
CA ILE A 154 -18.27 -1.92 -21.27
C ILE A 154 -19.18 -1.11 -22.17
N THR A 155 -18.86 0.17 -22.27
CA THR A 155 -19.35 1.11 -23.29
C THR A 155 -18.15 1.86 -23.83
N LEU A 156 -17.88 1.70 -25.11
CA LEU A 156 -16.89 2.45 -25.87
C LEU A 156 -17.60 3.56 -26.64
N THR A 157 -17.06 4.77 -26.58
CA THR A 157 -17.51 5.92 -27.38
C THR A 157 -16.35 6.53 -28.15
N THR A 158 -16.61 6.95 -29.38
CA THR A 158 -15.64 7.69 -30.21
C THR A 158 -16.35 8.63 -31.16
N GLY A 159 -15.77 9.82 -31.37
CA GLY A 159 -16.29 10.79 -32.34
C GLY A 159 -16.11 10.31 -33.78
N LEU A 160 -17.04 10.68 -34.66
CA LEU A 160 -17.01 10.32 -36.09
C LEU A 160 -16.95 11.55 -37.01
N SER A 161 -17.10 12.75 -36.46
CA SER A 161 -16.97 13.99 -37.21
C SER A 161 -15.50 14.36 -37.40
N ALA A 162 -15.18 15.04 -38.50
CA ALA A 162 -13.83 15.54 -38.77
C ALA A 162 -13.34 16.56 -37.72
N ASN A 163 -14.26 17.17 -36.97
CA ASN A 163 -13.96 18.11 -35.90
C ASN A 163 -13.78 17.43 -34.53
N ASP A 164 -14.13 16.15 -34.41
CA ASP A 164 -14.00 15.43 -33.14
C ASP A 164 -12.52 15.15 -32.85
N ALA A 165 -12.16 15.25 -31.56
CA ALA A 165 -10.83 14.85 -31.13
C ALA A 165 -10.63 13.36 -31.40
N PRO A 166 -9.52 12.95 -32.03
CA PRO A 166 -9.28 11.54 -32.29
C PRO A 166 -9.03 10.80 -30.97
N GLY A 167 -9.61 9.61 -30.84
CA GLY A 167 -9.51 8.81 -29.62
C GLY A 167 -10.77 8.02 -29.34
N ALA A 168 -10.78 7.33 -28.21
CA ALA A 168 -11.95 6.64 -27.70
C ALA A 168 -11.98 6.74 -26.17
N ASP A 169 -13.17 6.76 -25.61
CA ASP A 169 -13.42 6.65 -24.17
C ASP A 169 -14.15 5.34 -23.90
N VAL A 170 -13.61 4.53 -22.99
CA VAL A 170 -14.18 3.25 -22.62
C VAL A 170 -14.49 3.26 -21.14
N SER A 171 -15.77 3.20 -20.79
CA SER A 171 -16.25 3.13 -19.41
C SER A 171 -16.90 1.78 -19.16
N GLY A 172 -16.86 1.27 -17.92
CA GLY A 172 -17.51 0.01 -17.62
C GLY A 172 -17.46 -0.40 -16.17
N ILE A 173 -17.98 -1.59 -15.91
CA ILE A 173 -17.91 -2.27 -14.62
C ILE A 173 -17.18 -3.60 -14.84
N LEU A 174 -16.14 -3.85 -14.05
CA LEU A 174 -15.45 -5.12 -14.00
C LEU A 174 -15.65 -5.76 -12.61
N GLN A 175 -15.65 -7.09 -12.56
CA GLN A 175 -15.72 -7.80 -11.29
C GLN A 175 -14.31 -8.06 -10.77
N LEU A 176 -13.89 -7.34 -9.72
CA LEU A 176 -12.62 -7.58 -9.05
C LEU A 176 -12.72 -8.86 -8.21
N SER A 177 -11.97 -9.88 -8.61
CA SER A 177 -11.84 -11.16 -7.91
C SER A 177 -10.38 -11.64 -8.01
N PRO A 178 -9.96 -12.65 -7.22
CA PRO A 178 -8.62 -13.23 -7.37
C PRO A 178 -8.32 -13.71 -8.80
N ASP A 179 -9.32 -14.30 -9.46
CA ASP A 179 -9.20 -14.79 -10.83
C ASP A 179 -9.05 -13.61 -11.81
N THR A 180 -9.85 -12.56 -11.66
CA THR A 180 -9.73 -11.34 -12.47
C THR A 180 -8.36 -10.69 -12.30
N ILE A 181 -7.89 -10.51 -11.07
CA ILE A 181 -6.62 -9.87 -10.77
C ILE A 181 -5.45 -10.66 -11.37
N SER A 182 -5.49 -11.99 -11.24
CA SER A 182 -4.47 -12.88 -11.82
C SER A 182 -4.52 -12.92 -13.36
N SER A 183 -5.72 -12.94 -13.96
CA SER A 183 -5.88 -12.89 -15.43
C SER A 183 -5.36 -11.59 -16.05
N LEU A 184 -5.44 -10.48 -15.30
CA LEU A 184 -4.87 -9.20 -15.71
C LEU A 184 -3.34 -9.14 -15.53
N GLY A 185 -2.72 -10.18 -14.98
CA GLY A 185 -1.27 -10.26 -14.74
C GLY A 185 -0.78 -9.44 -13.55
N LEU A 186 -1.67 -9.10 -12.61
CA LEU A 186 -1.33 -8.30 -11.44
C LEU A 186 -0.93 -9.21 -10.27
N GLU A 187 0.30 -9.07 -9.80
CA GLU A 187 0.78 -9.75 -8.59
C GLU A 187 0.58 -8.86 -7.35
N LEU A 188 -0.24 -9.31 -6.40
CA LEU A 188 -0.58 -8.52 -5.21
C LEU A 188 0.44 -8.61 -4.05
N GLY A 189 1.66 -9.08 -4.30
CA GLY A 189 2.80 -8.93 -3.38
C GLY A 189 2.51 -9.28 -1.91
N GLY A 190 1.99 -10.48 -1.62
CA GLY A 190 1.72 -10.93 -0.24
C GLY A 190 0.37 -10.49 0.34
N VAL A 191 -0.42 -9.70 -0.39
CA VAL A 191 -1.84 -9.45 -0.08
C VAL A 191 -2.66 -10.64 -0.57
N SER A 192 -3.46 -11.21 0.33
CA SER A 192 -4.45 -12.24 -0.03
C SER A 192 -5.80 -11.58 -0.30
N VAL A 193 -6.46 -11.98 -1.38
CA VAL A 193 -7.80 -11.50 -1.73
C VAL A 193 -8.73 -12.71 -1.90
N SER A 194 -9.99 -12.57 -1.50
CA SER A 194 -11.06 -13.53 -1.78
C SER A 194 -12.42 -12.85 -1.86
N GLY A 195 -13.39 -13.50 -2.53
CA GLY A 195 -14.68 -12.89 -2.85
C GLY A 195 -14.64 -12.10 -4.17
N SER A 196 -15.65 -11.27 -4.39
CA SER A 196 -15.78 -10.43 -5.58
C SER A 196 -16.42 -9.10 -5.22
N THR A 197 -16.05 -8.05 -5.94
CA THR A 197 -16.65 -6.72 -5.81
C THR A 197 -16.69 -6.03 -7.18
N PRO A 198 -17.75 -5.28 -7.52
CA PRO A 198 -17.74 -4.46 -8.72
C PRO A 198 -16.72 -3.32 -8.59
N ALA A 199 -16.07 -3.00 -9.71
CA ALA A 199 -15.26 -1.81 -9.86
C ALA A 199 -15.64 -1.07 -11.14
N SER A 200 -15.98 0.20 -11.02
CA SER A 200 -16.15 1.08 -12.17
C SER A 200 -14.79 1.52 -12.68
N PHE A 201 -14.66 1.62 -13.99
CA PHE A 201 -13.46 2.15 -14.61
C PHE A 201 -13.79 3.06 -15.80
N ASP A 202 -12.88 3.98 -16.07
CA ASP A 202 -12.85 4.82 -17.27
C ASP A 202 -11.45 4.74 -17.89
N LEU A 203 -11.39 4.48 -19.19
CA LEU A 203 -10.18 4.38 -19.98
C LEU A 203 -10.22 5.39 -21.12
N GLU A 204 -9.30 6.34 -21.09
CA GLU A 204 -9.14 7.36 -22.11
C GLU A 204 -8.01 6.96 -23.08
N ILE A 205 -8.32 6.83 -24.36
CA ILE A 205 -7.38 6.50 -25.43
C ILE A 205 -7.26 7.70 -26.37
N ARG A 206 -6.05 8.19 -26.60
CA ARG A 206 -5.75 9.28 -27.56
C ARG A 206 -4.50 8.91 -28.39
N PRO A 207 -4.40 9.28 -29.68
CA PRO A 207 -3.29 8.85 -30.56
C PRO A 207 -1.89 9.22 -30.08
N ASP A 208 -1.73 10.38 -29.43
CA ASP A 208 -0.42 10.94 -29.07
C ASP A 208 -0.17 10.90 -27.54
N ARG A 209 -0.93 10.09 -26.81
CA ARG A 209 -0.78 9.95 -25.35
C ARG A 209 -0.87 8.50 -24.93
N VAL A 210 -0.16 8.17 -23.85
CA VAL A 210 -0.32 6.88 -23.18
C VAL A 210 -1.76 6.80 -22.64
N PRO A 211 -2.52 5.72 -22.91
CA PRO A 211 -3.86 5.57 -22.38
C PRO A 211 -3.90 5.69 -20.86
N SER A 212 -4.89 6.41 -20.33
CA SER A 212 -5.08 6.60 -18.89
C SER A 212 -6.32 5.88 -18.40
N LEU A 213 -6.17 5.13 -17.32
CA LEU A 213 -7.21 4.36 -16.64
C LEU A 213 -7.48 4.98 -15.27
N SER A 214 -8.74 5.26 -14.96
CA SER A 214 -9.21 5.45 -13.59
C SER A 214 -10.10 4.28 -13.19
N LEU A 215 -9.94 3.80 -11.96
CA LEU A 215 -10.71 2.70 -11.40
C LEU A 215 -11.14 3.03 -9.98
N SER A 216 -12.39 2.71 -9.63
CA SER A 216 -12.93 2.88 -8.28
C SER A 216 -13.81 1.70 -7.85
N SER A 217 -13.79 1.38 -6.56
CA SER A 217 -14.62 0.34 -5.96
C SER A 217 -14.87 0.64 -4.48
N ASP A 218 -16.05 0.27 -3.98
CA ASP A 218 -16.38 0.31 -2.55
C ASP A 218 -15.82 -0.91 -1.78
N LEU A 219 -15.17 -1.84 -2.48
CA LEU A 219 -14.56 -3.06 -1.94
C LEU A 219 -15.56 -3.95 -1.18
N GLU A 220 -16.87 -3.72 -1.29
CA GLU A 220 -17.88 -4.52 -0.62
C GLU A 220 -17.94 -5.91 -1.26
N GLY A 221 -17.98 -6.96 -0.43
CA GLY A 221 -17.90 -8.35 -0.89
C GLY A 221 -16.46 -8.87 -1.07
N LEU A 222 -15.45 -8.00 -1.04
CA LEU A 222 -14.04 -8.39 -1.14
C LEU A 222 -13.40 -8.52 0.24
N ALA A 223 -12.97 -9.74 0.60
CA ALA A 223 -12.10 -9.95 1.75
C ALA A 223 -10.65 -9.76 1.34
N MET A 224 -9.90 -9.00 2.16
CA MET A 224 -8.49 -8.73 1.93
C MET A 224 -7.71 -8.97 3.22
N SER A 225 -6.49 -9.46 3.11
CA SER A 225 -5.58 -9.49 4.24
C SER A 225 -4.15 -9.25 3.80
N PHE A 226 -3.40 -8.55 4.64
CA PHE A 226 -1.97 -8.43 4.49
C PHE A 226 -1.30 -8.83 5.81
N PRO A 227 -0.98 -10.13 5.98
CA PRO A 227 -0.46 -10.65 7.23
C PRO A 227 0.85 -9.97 7.67
N ALA A 228 1.65 -9.50 6.72
CA ALA A 228 2.89 -8.78 7.01
C ALA A 228 2.66 -7.45 7.76
N LEU A 229 1.46 -6.86 7.68
CA LEU A 229 1.05 -5.68 8.44
C LEU A 229 0.06 -6.00 9.58
N ASN A 230 -0.21 -7.29 9.83
CA ASN A 230 -1.24 -7.75 10.75
C ASN A 230 -2.60 -7.05 10.50
N TRP A 231 -2.94 -6.86 9.22
CA TRP A 231 -4.16 -6.18 8.79
C TRP A 231 -5.06 -7.12 8.00
N SER A 232 -6.37 -6.99 8.21
CA SER A 232 -7.39 -7.65 7.40
C SER A 232 -8.66 -6.81 7.32
N LYS A 233 -9.37 -6.97 6.20
CA LYS A 233 -10.69 -6.45 5.94
C LYS A 233 -11.60 -7.63 5.58
N PRO A 234 -12.66 -7.89 6.35
CA PRO A 234 -13.64 -8.92 6.00
C PRO A 234 -14.54 -8.48 4.83
N ALA A 235 -15.15 -9.44 4.14
CA ALA A 235 -16.00 -9.18 2.97
C ALA A 235 -17.25 -8.34 3.28
N ASN A 236 -17.79 -8.44 4.50
CA ASN A 236 -19.02 -7.74 4.95
C ASN A 236 -18.79 -6.30 5.41
N ARG A 237 -17.61 -5.72 5.14
CA ARG A 237 -17.28 -4.34 5.47
C ARG A 237 -16.82 -3.65 4.21
N SER A 238 -17.44 -2.55 3.85
CA SER A 238 -17.01 -1.74 2.71
C SER A 238 -15.69 -1.01 3.01
N GLY A 239 -15.09 -0.46 1.97
CA GLY A 239 -13.94 0.42 1.96
C GLY A 239 -14.01 1.34 0.74
N LEU A 240 -12.87 1.85 0.32
CA LEU A 240 -12.74 2.64 -0.90
C LEU A 240 -11.41 2.29 -1.53
N LEU A 241 -11.45 1.91 -2.80
CA LEU A 241 -10.30 1.82 -3.70
C LEU A 241 -10.46 2.88 -4.76
N ASN A 242 -9.43 3.69 -4.96
CA ASN A 242 -9.28 4.54 -6.13
C ASN A 242 -7.89 4.32 -6.71
N MET A 243 -7.81 4.10 -8.02
CA MET A 243 -6.57 3.88 -8.73
C MET A 243 -6.56 4.68 -10.02
N ASN A 244 -5.46 5.39 -10.27
CA ASN A 244 -5.17 5.97 -11.58
C ASN A 244 -3.91 5.31 -12.13
N ALA A 245 -3.97 4.85 -13.38
CA ALA A 245 -2.87 4.19 -14.04
C ALA A 245 -2.71 4.69 -15.48
N THR A 246 -1.50 4.57 -16.01
CA THR A 246 -1.20 4.76 -17.43
C THR A 246 -0.80 3.42 -18.04
N LEU A 247 -1.47 3.03 -19.11
CA LEU A 247 -1.26 1.78 -19.82
C LEU A 247 -0.28 2.03 -20.98
N GLY A 248 1.01 2.21 -20.66
CA GLY A 248 2.12 2.26 -21.62
C GLY A 248 2.82 0.92 -21.74
N GLN A 249 3.97 0.82 -22.42
CA GLN A 249 4.76 -0.43 -22.44
C GLN A 249 5.03 -0.96 -21.02
N VAL A 250 5.21 -0.03 -20.08
CA VAL A 250 5.22 -0.28 -18.65
C VAL A 250 3.98 0.36 -18.06
N VAL A 251 3.26 -0.40 -17.24
CA VAL A 251 2.12 0.11 -16.47
C VAL A 251 2.67 0.98 -15.33
N GLY A 252 2.23 2.23 -15.28
CA GLY A 252 2.52 3.16 -14.19
C GLY A 252 1.27 3.43 -13.38
N ILE A 253 1.31 3.27 -12.07
CA ILE A 253 0.20 3.58 -11.16
C ILE A 253 0.49 4.94 -10.52
N SER A 254 -0.04 5.99 -11.12
CA SER A 254 0.17 7.38 -10.70
C SER A 254 -0.61 7.75 -9.44
N ARG A 255 -1.61 6.94 -9.07
CA ARG A 255 -2.27 7.02 -7.76
C ARG A 255 -2.85 5.67 -7.38
N LEU A 256 -2.61 5.26 -6.15
CA LEU A 256 -3.31 4.17 -5.48
C LEU A 256 -3.75 4.69 -4.12
N ALA A 257 -5.06 4.75 -3.89
CA ALA A 257 -5.64 5.15 -2.61
C ALA A 257 -6.59 4.05 -2.12
N VAL A 258 -6.34 3.55 -0.91
CA VAL A 258 -7.16 2.54 -0.25
C VAL A 258 -7.54 3.04 1.14
N SER A 259 -8.84 3.12 1.41
CA SER A 259 -9.37 3.42 2.74
C SER A 259 -10.29 2.30 3.18
N ALA A 260 -9.91 1.58 4.23
CA ALA A 260 -10.65 0.46 4.76
C ALA A 260 -10.53 0.44 6.31
N PRO A 261 -11.38 -0.33 7.02
CA PRO A 261 -11.23 -0.48 8.47
C PRO A 261 -9.80 -0.90 8.84
N GLY A 262 -9.10 -0.05 9.61
CA GLY A 262 -7.72 -0.30 10.05
C GLY A 262 -6.63 -0.10 9.01
N LEU A 263 -6.94 0.44 7.81
CA LEU A 263 -5.94 0.77 6.79
C LEU A 263 -6.32 2.05 6.03
N GLU A 264 -5.39 2.99 5.99
CA GLU A 264 -5.41 4.13 5.06
C GLU A 264 -4.08 4.13 4.31
N LEU A 265 -4.13 4.03 2.99
CA LEU A 265 -2.96 3.98 2.12
C LEU A 265 -3.16 4.95 0.96
N GLU A 266 -2.17 5.79 0.68
CA GLU A 266 -2.11 6.60 -0.53
C GLU A 266 -0.68 6.66 -1.05
N GLY A 267 -0.50 6.45 -2.35
CA GLY A 267 0.81 6.45 -2.98
C GLY A 267 0.79 6.22 -4.48
N GLN A 268 1.98 5.92 -5.01
CA GLN A 268 2.25 5.66 -6.42
C GLN A 268 3.12 4.41 -6.55
N ILE A 269 3.00 3.69 -7.66
CA ILE A 269 3.78 2.49 -7.94
C ILE A 269 4.28 2.54 -9.38
N ASP A 270 5.59 2.47 -9.53
CA ASP A 270 6.28 2.36 -10.80
C ASP A 270 6.84 0.94 -10.95
N LEU A 271 6.54 0.33 -12.10
CA LEU A 271 7.09 -0.94 -12.51
C LEU A 271 8.29 -0.72 -13.45
N ASN A 272 9.07 -1.75 -13.71
CA ASN A 272 10.08 -1.76 -14.77
C ASN A 272 9.57 -2.51 -16.01
N ASP A 273 10.40 -2.54 -17.07
CA ASP A 273 10.08 -3.20 -18.36
C ASP A 273 9.76 -4.70 -18.23
N GLU A 274 10.17 -5.34 -17.13
CA GLU A 274 9.87 -6.75 -16.82
C GLU A 274 8.56 -6.91 -16.03
N GLY A 275 7.84 -5.83 -15.76
CA GLY A 275 6.62 -5.83 -14.93
C GLY A 275 6.88 -5.98 -13.44
N SER A 276 8.14 -5.98 -13.00
CA SER A 276 8.49 -6.07 -11.57
C SER A 276 8.58 -4.68 -10.93
N LEU A 277 8.44 -4.62 -9.60
CA LEU A 277 8.50 -3.38 -8.84
C LEU A 277 9.83 -2.64 -9.11
N ASN A 278 9.76 -1.40 -9.58
CA ASN A 278 10.88 -0.48 -9.62
C ASN A 278 10.90 0.36 -8.34
N GLU A 279 9.82 1.11 -8.09
CA GLU A 279 9.64 1.91 -6.88
C GLU A 279 8.15 1.98 -6.50
N ALA A 280 7.84 1.94 -5.22
CA ALA A 280 6.52 2.30 -4.70
C ALA A 280 6.72 3.33 -3.60
N ASN A 281 5.99 4.44 -3.70
CA ASN A 281 6.07 5.54 -2.75
C ASN A 281 4.69 5.80 -2.14
N PHE A 282 4.53 5.44 -0.88
CA PHE A 282 3.33 5.67 -0.11
C PHE A 282 3.50 6.91 0.75
N THR A 283 2.89 8.01 0.33
CA THR A 283 2.87 9.27 1.08
C THR A 283 2.12 9.11 2.40
N THR A 284 1.10 8.26 2.41
CA THR A 284 0.32 7.90 3.59
C THR A 284 0.27 6.38 3.72
N LEU A 285 0.74 5.84 4.84
CA LEU A 285 0.45 4.47 5.26
C LEU A 285 0.08 4.48 6.74
N LYS A 286 -1.22 4.37 7.02
CA LYS A 286 -1.74 4.17 8.37
C LYS A 286 -2.29 2.78 8.54
N VAL A 287 -1.81 2.08 9.56
CA VAL A 287 -2.26 0.72 9.89
C VAL A 287 -2.72 0.71 11.33
N SER A 288 -4.03 0.55 11.51
CA SER A 288 -4.70 0.59 12.81
C SER A 288 -4.22 1.81 13.62
N ASP A 289 -3.72 1.58 14.84
CA ASP A 289 -3.20 2.60 15.76
C ASP A 289 -1.67 2.59 15.86
N TRP A 290 -0.98 1.69 15.16
CA TRP A 290 0.43 1.40 15.41
C TRP A 290 1.36 1.97 14.35
N LEU A 291 0.88 2.35 13.17
CA LEU A 291 1.70 2.94 12.11
C LEU A 291 0.96 4.10 11.47
N ASP A 292 1.67 5.19 11.24
CA ASP A 292 1.24 6.35 10.46
C ASP A 292 2.51 7.04 9.94
N SER A 293 2.91 6.71 8.70
CA SER A 293 4.22 7.09 8.14
C SER A 293 4.19 7.19 6.62
N THR A 294 5.21 7.82 6.05
CA THR A 294 5.57 7.66 4.63
C THR A 294 6.45 6.41 4.48
N VAL A 295 6.19 5.60 3.45
CA VAL A 295 6.95 4.37 3.18
C VAL A 295 7.33 4.29 1.72
N ARG A 296 8.61 4.03 1.45
CA ARG A 296 9.13 3.78 0.11
C ARG A 296 9.64 2.35 -0.01
N LEU A 297 9.30 1.68 -1.10
CA LEU A 297 9.82 0.39 -1.47
C LEU A 297 10.60 0.53 -2.76
N ARG A 298 11.81 -0.01 -2.81
CA ARG A 298 12.64 -0.01 -4.02
C ARG A 298 12.92 -1.44 -4.45
N GLY A 299 12.61 -1.72 -5.71
CA GLY A 299 12.95 -2.97 -6.38
C GLY A 299 14.45 -3.23 -6.37
N ARG A 300 14.83 -4.50 -6.21
CA ARG A 300 16.24 -4.94 -6.22
C ARG A 300 16.51 -6.01 -7.27
N GLY A 301 15.65 -6.10 -8.28
CA GLY A 301 15.62 -7.16 -9.28
C GLY A 301 14.80 -8.38 -8.87
N THR A 302 14.53 -9.24 -9.85
CA THR A 302 13.62 -10.38 -9.75
C THR A 302 14.04 -11.37 -8.66
N GLY A 303 13.06 -11.83 -7.87
CA GLY A 303 13.28 -12.79 -6.78
C GLY A 303 13.94 -12.24 -5.52
N ARG A 304 14.27 -10.94 -5.46
CA ARG A 304 14.79 -10.27 -4.26
C ARG A 304 13.72 -9.42 -3.61
N ALA A 305 13.54 -9.58 -2.30
CA ALA A 305 12.67 -8.70 -1.54
C ALA A 305 13.14 -7.23 -1.66
N PRO A 306 12.21 -6.27 -1.77
CA PRO A 306 12.53 -4.86 -1.96
C PRO A 306 13.25 -4.26 -0.74
N ALA A 307 14.03 -3.20 -0.96
CA ALA A 307 14.49 -2.34 0.11
C ALA A 307 13.34 -1.47 0.60
N ILE A 308 13.20 -1.28 1.92
CA ILE A 308 12.11 -0.51 2.53
C ILE A 308 12.72 0.70 3.25
N SER A 309 12.17 1.89 3.00
CA SER A 309 12.46 3.12 3.75
C SER A 309 11.18 3.57 4.45
N VAL A 310 11.26 3.79 5.77
CA VAL A 310 10.16 4.33 6.57
C VAL A 310 10.58 5.72 7.04
N GLU A 311 9.88 6.75 6.58
CA GLU A 311 10.26 8.16 6.74
C GLU A 311 9.18 8.95 7.49
N GLY A 312 9.61 9.64 8.54
CA GLY A 312 8.77 10.46 9.40
C GLY A 312 7.73 9.67 10.19
N GLY A 313 6.74 10.38 10.72
CA GLY A 313 5.56 9.79 11.30
C GLY A 313 5.78 9.07 12.62
N ARG A 314 4.84 8.18 12.96
CA ARG A 314 4.79 7.45 14.22
C ARG A 314 4.65 5.95 14.02
N ALA A 315 5.32 5.19 14.87
CA ALA A 315 5.09 3.76 14.98
C ALA A 315 5.05 3.28 16.44
N GLY A 316 4.40 2.14 16.70
CA GLY A 316 4.28 1.54 18.02
C GLY A 316 4.92 0.16 18.10
N LEU A 317 5.55 -0.15 19.24
CA LEU A 317 6.22 -1.43 19.51
C LEU A 317 5.28 -2.64 19.29
N ARG A 318 4.03 -2.54 19.73
CA ARG A 318 3.03 -3.62 19.60
C ARG A 318 2.87 -4.07 18.15
N GLY A 319 2.73 -3.11 17.25
CA GLY A 319 2.58 -3.36 15.82
C GLY A 319 3.83 -3.96 15.21
N LEU A 320 5.00 -3.36 15.49
CA LEU A 320 6.29 -3.83 14.98
C LEU A 320 6.58 -5.30 15.35
N VAL A 321 6.34 -5.67 16.61
CA VAL A 321 6.56 -7.04 17.08
C VAL A 321 5.58 -8.03 16.42
N ALA A 322 4.34 -7.59 16.13
CA ALA A 322 3.38 -8.39 15.38
C ALA A 322 3.86 -8.67 13.93
N LEU A 323 4.51 -7.70 13.27
CA LEU A 323 5.12 -7.94 11.95
C LEU A 323 6.22 -9.02 12.01
N GLY A 324 7.02 -9.00 13.08
CA GLY A 324 8.07 -9.99 13.33
C GLY A 324 7.52 -11.39 13.62
N ALA A 325 6.27 -11.49 14.09
CA ALA A 325 5.58 -12.75 14.40
C ALA A 325 4.93 -13.42 13.17
N GLY A 326 4.80 -12.69 12.06
CA GLY A 326 4.28 -13.25 10.82
C GLY A 326 5.19 -14.35 10.28
N ASN A 327 4.61 -15.50 9.92
CA ASN A 327 5.29 -16.64 9.29
C ASN A 327 5.73 -16.34 7.84
N GLY A 328 6.44 -15.23 7.62
CA GLY A 328 7.06 -14.93 6.34
C GLY A 328 8.15 -15.97 6.05
N THR A 329 7.88 -16.89 5.12
CA THR A 329 8.84 -17.92 4.70
C THR A 329 9.94 -17.39 3.79
N GLY A 330 9.87 -16.12 3.36
CA GLY A 330 10.83 -15.44 2.49
C GLY A 330 11.90 -14.66 3.25
N SER A 331 13.05 -14.43 2.60
CA SER A 331 14.07 -13.50 3.08
C SER A 331 13.58 -12.06 2.96
N ARG A 332 13.68 -11.24 4.02
CA ARG A 332 13.34 -9.81 3.94
C ARG A 332 14.47 -9.02 3.29
N GLY A 333 14.09 -7.94 2.60
CA GLY A 333 15.05 -6.94 2.15
C GLY A 333 15.50 -6.03 3.31
N PRO A 334 16.51 -5.18 3.08
CA PRO A 334 16.98 -4.24 4.08
C PRO A 334 15.91 -3.19 4.36
N ILE A 335 15.82 -2.76 5.61
CA ILE A 335 14.88 -1.72 6.05
C ILE A 335 15.68 -0.58 6.64
N THR A 336 15.35 0.65 6.27
CA THR A 336 15.83 1.87 6.95
C THR A 336 14.64 2.58 7.54
N PHE A 337 14.80 3.15 8.73
CA PHE A 337 13.73 3.88 9.39
C PHE A 337 14.25 5.16 10.02
N ASN A 338 13.47 6.23 9.88
CA ASN A 338 13.67 7.51 10.52
C ASN A 338 12.30 8.03 10.94
N LEU A 339 11.87 7.64 12.13
CA LEU A 339 10.56 7.96 12.69
C LEU A 339 10.66 9.23 13.55
N ASP A 340 9.65 10.08 13.47
CA ASP A 340 9.53 11.24 14.35
C ASP A 340 9.24 10.79 15.79
N ARG A 341 8.48 9.70 15.93
CA ARG A 341 8.12 9.12 17.23
C ARG A 341 7.93 7.61 17.16
N PHE A 342 8.47 6.90 18.14
CA PHE A 342 8.23 5.48 18.35
C PHE A 342 7.69 5.25 19.77
N ASP A 343 6.45 4.79 19.90
CA ASP A 343 5.81 4.54 21.18
C ASP A 343 6.16 3.13 21.69
N LEU A 344 6.83 3.05 22.85
CA LEU A 344 7.20 1.78 23.49
C LEU A 344 6.08 1.29 24.41
N THR A 345 5.60 2.17 25.29
CA THR A 345 4.49 1.92 26.23
C THR A 345 3.84 3.25 26.63
N ASP A 346 2.82 3.22 27.47
CA ASP A 346 2.13 4.40 27.98
C ASP A 346 3.11 5.36 28.69
N GLY A 347 3.39 6.50 28.04
CA GLY A 347 4.28 7.55 28.58
C GLY A 347 5.78 7.33 28.36
N LEU A 348 6.18 6.29 27.61
CA LEU A 348 7.57 6.06 27.20
C LEU A 348 7.66 5.95 25.67
N PHE A 349 8.43 6.86 25.08
CA PHE A 349 8.62 6.93 23.63
C PHE A 349 10.07 7.26 23.26
N ALA A 350 10.46 6.95 22.03
CA ALA A 350 11.68 7.45 21.41
C ALA A 350 11.32 8.51 20.36
N ALA A 351 11.96 9.67 20.38
CA ALA A 351 11.71 10.74 19.41
C ALA A 351 12.95 11.63 19.23
N PRO A 352 13.65 11.57 18.08
CA PRO A 352 13.43 10.67 16.94
C PRO A 352 13.92 9.23 17.23
N LEU A 353 13.54 8.28 16.37
CA LEU A 353 14.12 6.93 16.30
C LEU A 353 14.66 6.70 14.88
N ARG A 354 15.95 6.38 14.76
CA ARG A 354 16.63 6.18 13.48
C ARG A 354 17.38 4.86 13.48
N GLY A 355 17.45 4.20 12.34
CA GLY A 355 18.21 2.97 12.24
C GLY A 355 17.96 2.15 10.99
N GLU A 356 18.47 0.93 11.04
CA GLU A 356 18.41 -0.02 9.94
C GLU A 356 18.13 -1.43 10.45
N VAL A 357 17.51 -2.25 9.59
CA VAL A 357 17.35 -3.69 9.76
C VAL A 357 18.08 -4.38 8.62
N SER A 358 18.99 -5.29 8.96
CA SER A 358 19.72 -6.09 7.97
C SER A 358 18.79 -7.01 7.18
N GLU A 359 19.16 -7.29 5.93
CA GLU A 359 18.46 -8.27 5.12
C GLU A 359 18.62 -9.69 5.67
N GLY A 360 17.63 -10.55 5.40
CA GLY A 360 17.65 -11.95 5.82
C GLY A 360 16.41 -12.40 6.57
N ARG A 361 16.49 -13.61 7.13
CA ARG A 361 15.43 -14.23 7.93
C ARG A 361 15.46 -13.78 9.38
N ALA A 362 16.66 -13.73 9.98
CA ALA A 362 16.85 -13.19 11.32
C ALA A 362 16.61 -11.68 11.31
N ILE A 363 15.92 -11.15 12.33
CA ILE A 363 15.90 -9.69 12.53
C ILE A 363 17.21 -9.32 13.19
N VAL A 364 17.96 -8.40 12.58
CA VAL A 364 19.08 -7.71 13.21
C VAL A 364 18.91 -6.23 12.90
N ALA A 365 18.55 -5.46 13.91
CA ALA A 365 18.36 -4.02 13.79
C ALA A 365 19.37 -3.27 14.65
N ARG A 366 19.84 -2.13 14.14
CA ARG A 366 20.66 -1.16 14.86
C ARG A 366 19.92 0.16 14.85
N PHE A 367 19.92 0.86 15.98
CA PHE A 367 19.20 2.11 16.09
C PHE A 367 19.85 3.10 17.05
N GLU A 368 19.51 4.37 16.82
CA GLU A 368 19.77 5.50 17.70
C GLU A 368 18.44 6.19 17.99
N ALA A 369 18.27 6.65 19.23
CA ALA A 369 17.05 7.29 19.67
C ALA A 369 17.29 8.31 20.78
N ALA A 370 16.32 9.21 20.96
CA ALA A 370 16.20 10.01 22.16
C ALA A 370 14.96 9.59 22.96
N LEU A 371 15.16 8.92 24.10
CA LEU A 371 14.09 8.52 25.01
C LEU A 371 13.42 9.74 25.62
N ASN A 372 12.09 9.81 25.51
CA ASN A 372 11.24 10.94 25.87
C ASN A 372 11.80 12.29 25.35
N GLY A 373 12.41 12.27 24.15
CA GLY A 373 12.92 13.46 23.46
C GLY A 373 14.28 13.98 23.93
N SER A 374 14.91 13.41 24.96
CA SER A 374 16.17 13.95 25.50
C SER A 374 17.21 12.94 25.96
N GLY A 375 16.83 11.70 26.31
CA GLY A 375 17.76 10.67 26.76
C GLY A 375 18.43 9.94 25.59
N PRO A 376 19.68 10.25 25.21
CA PRO A 376 20.31 9.62 24.05
C PRO A 376 20.57 8.14 24.33
N VAL A 377 20.13 7.29 23.41
CA VAL A 377 20.37 5.85 23.46
C VAL A 377 20.75 5.33 22.08
N GLU A 378 21.58 4.31 22.07
CA GLU A 378 21.83 3.46 20.90
C GLU A 378 21.52 2.02 21.27
N GLY A 379 21.18 1.19 20.29
CA GLY A 379 20.85 -0.18 20.60
C GLY A 379 20.81 -1.12 19.43
N THR A 380 20.69 -2.40 19.78
CA THR A 380 20.51 -3.50 18.85
C THR A 380 19.30 -4.32 19.23
N PHE A 381 18.49 -4.67 18.25
CA PHE A 381 17.40 -5.63 18.40
C PHE A 381 17.70 -6.84 17.53
N THR A 382 17.69 -8.04 18.12
CA THR A 382 17.87 -9.29 17.38
C THR A 382 16.66 -10.20 17.57
N ALA A 383 16.31 -10.98 16.55
CA ALA A 383 15.29 -12.03 16.63
C ALA A 383 15.66 -13.16 15.65
N PRO A 384 16.54 -14.11 16.04
CA PRO A 384 17.09 -15.13 15.14
C PRO A 384 16.06 -16.16 14.67
N SER A 385 15.07 -16.48 15.51
CA SER A 385 14.05 -17.51 15.24
C SER A 385 12.63 -16.99 15.48
N GLY A 386 12.44 -15.67 15.34
CA GLY A 386 11.16 -14.99 15.57
C GLY A 386 11.06 -14.27 16.92
N PRO A 387 9.90 -13.67 17.24
CA PRO A 387 9.76 -12.72 18.34
C PRO A 387 10.07 -13.27 19.72
N SER A 388 9.84 -14.55 19.99
CA SER A 388 10.14 -15.17 21.29
C SER A 388 11.63 -15.36 21.55
N SER A 389 12.45 -15.40 20.50
CA SER A 389 13.92 -15.50 20.57
C SER A 389 14.61 -14.13 20.63
N SER A 390 13.83 -13.06 20.76
CA SER A 390 14.37 -11.71 20.59
C SER A 390 15.16 -11.20 21.80
N GLU A 391 16.12 -10.33 21.53
CA GLU A 391 16.94 -9.66 22.53
C GLU A 391 17.09 -8.19 22.15
N LEU A 392 16.84 -7.31 23.11
CA LEU A 392 16.99 -5.87 22.97
C LEU A 392 18.12 -5.41 23.90
N VAL A 393 19.17 -4.88 23.30
CA VAL A 393 20.31 -4.30 24.03
C VAL A 393 20.33 -2.80 23.77
N VAL A 394 20.27 -2.00 24.84
CA VAL A 394 20.29 -0.54 24.77
C VAL A 394 21.45 0.00 25.60
N ARG A 395 22.15 1.00 25.06
CA ARG A 395 23.33 1.63 25.66
C ARG A 395 23.18 3.13 25.68
N SER A 396 23.82 3.77 26.66
CA SER A 396 23.98 5.22 26.69
C SER A 396 25.27 5.62 27.38
N GLY A 397 25.92 6.67 26.88
CA GLY A 397 27.03 7.35 27.53
C GLY A 397 26.60 8.40 28.57
N ASP A 398 25.29 8.65 28.72
CA ASP A 398 24.74 9.59 29.71
C ASP A 398 23.50 8.99 30.37
N ALA A 399 23.73 8.02 31.26
CA ALA A 399 22.69 7.33 32.02
C ALA A 399 21.83 8.32 32.82
N GLY A 400 22.44 9.36 33.38
CA GLY A 400 21.75 10.41 34.12
C GLY A 400 20.69 11.11 33.27
N ARG A 401 21.04 11.50 32.03
CA ARG A 401 20.06 12.12 31.12
C ARG A 401 18.94 11.16 30.73
N VAL A 402 19.25 9.89 30.46
CA VAL A 402 18.22 8.87 30.17
C VAL A 402 17.27 8.68 31.35
N LEU A 403 17.79 8.47 32.56
CA LEU A 403 16.95 8.27 33.75
C LEU A 403 16.15 9.53 34.12
N SER A 404 16.66 10.71 33.79
CA SER A 404 15.94 11.97 33.94
C SER A 404 14.79 12.11 32.95
N SER A 405 14.98 11.68 31.69
CA SER A 405 13.97 11.82 30.63
C SER A 405 12.77 10.92 30.85
N VAL A 406 12.98 9.76 31.47
CA VAL A 406 11.91 8.83 31.88
C VAL A 406 11.32 9.14 33.26
N GLY A 407 11.78 10.21 33.90
CA GLY A 407 11.25 10.71 35.16
C GLY A 407 11.70 9.95 36.41
N VAL A 408 12.53 8.92 36.28
CA VAL A 408 12.99 8.06 37.39
C VAL A 408 13.91 8.82 38.33
N LEU A 409 14.89 9.55 37.79
CA LEU A 409 15.82 10.38 38.57
C LEU A 409 15.92 11.77 37.94
N LYS A 410 15.12 12.72 38.45
CA LYS A 410 15.05 14.10 37.90
C LYS A 410 16.40 14.80 37.78
N ASN A 411 17.32 14.51 38.70
CA ASN A 411 18.58 15.23 38.87
C ASN A 411 19.79 14.27 38.91
N ALA A 412 19.82 13.29 38.01
CA ALA A 412 20.99 12.45 37.80
C ALA A 412 21.92 13.04 36.72
N ARG A 413 23.23 12.83 36.87
CA ARG A 413 24.26 13.34 35.95
C ARG A 413 25.28 12.27 35.60
N GLY A 414 25.61 12.17 34.31
CA GLY A 414 26.66 11.31 33.79
C GLY A 414 26.35 9.82 33.93
N GLY A 415 27.40 9.02 33.92
CA GLY A 415 27.32 7.57 34.02
C GLY A 415 27.02 6.88 32.68
N ARG A 416 27.29 5.58 32.65
CA ARG A 416 27.09 4.71 31.47
C ARG A 416 25.96 3.74 31.75
N MET A 417 25.10 3.52 30.76
CA MET A 417 23.96 2.62 30.87
C MET A 417 24.12 1.44 29.92
N LEU A 418 23.78 0.25 30.40
CA LEU A 418 23.54 -0.95 29.59
C LEU A 418 22.25 -1.60 30.06
N LEU A 419 21.30 -1.76 29.15
CA LEU A 419 20.06 -2.47 29.37
C LEU A 419 20.02 -3.68 28.43
N ASN A 420 19.74 -4.86 28.97
CA ASN A 420 19.44 -6.05 28.19
C ASN A 420 18.02 -6.54 28.54
N LEU A 421 17.17 -6.73 27.54
CA LEU A 421 15.80 -7.20 27.68
C LEU A 421 15.52 -8.39 26.76
N LYS A 422 14.77 -9.37 27.28
CA LYS A 422 14.23 -10.52 26.54
C LYS A 422 12.73 -10.66 26.81
N PRO A 423 11.94 -11.18 25.86
CA PRO A 423 10.53 -11.47 26.12
C PRO A 423 10.38 -12.45 27.28
N ARG A 424 9.43 -12.20 28.17
CA ARG A 424 9.10 -13.14 29.24
C ARG A 424 8.58 -14.46 28.65
N PRO A 425 9.10 -15.62 29.07
CA PRO A 425 8.55 -16.91 28.66
C PRO A 425 7.04 -17.01 28.91
N GLY A 426 6.29 -17.45 27.90
CA GLY A 426 4.83 -17.57 27.98
C GLY A 426 4.05 -16.26 27.81
N SER A 427 4.72 -15.10 27.69
CA SER A 427 4.06 -13.86 27.27
C SER A 427 4.00 -13.79 25.73
N ALA A 428 2.91 -13.25 25.19
CA ALA A 428 2.82 -12.91 23.78
C ALA A 428 3.56 -11.59 23.55
N PRO A 429 4.68 -11.56 22.80
CA PRO A 429 5.51 -10.35 22.64
C PRO A 429 4.77 -9.16 21.99
N SER A 430 3.64 -9.42 21.32
CA SER A 430 2.75 -8.45 20.68
C SER A 430 1.32 -8.45 21.21
N GLY A 431 1.02 -9.23 22.26
CA GLY A 431 -0.30 -9.33 22.86
C GLY A 431 -0.61 -8.20 23.84
N GLN A 432 -1.84 -8.15 24.35
CA GLN A 432 -2.27 -7.11 25.30
C GLN A 432 -1.50 -7.15 26.64
N ASN A 433 -0.88 -8.31 26.96
CA ASN A 433 -0.11 -8.56 28.17
C ASN A 433 1.36 -8.88 27.86
N TRP A 434 1.96 -8.19 26.88
CA TRP A 434 3.38 -8.36 26.58
C TRP A 434 4.24 -8.04 27.80
N ALA A 435 5.36 -8.74 27.98
CA ALA A 435 6.31 -8.46 29.05
C ALA A 435 7.73 -8.73 28.58
N TRP A 436 8.64 -7.83 28.90
CA TRP A 436 10.07 -7.98 28.69
C TRP A 436 10.78 -7.95 30.03
N ASP A 437 11.66 -8.90 30.26
CA ASP A 437 12.43 -9.04 31.48
C ASP A 437 13.92 -8.94 31.17
N GLY A 438 14.67 -8.37 32.10
CA GLY A 438 16.12 -8.34 31.98
C GLY A 438 16.77 -7.46 33.03
N GLU A 439 17.96 -6.96 32.73
CA GLU A 439 18.85 -6.31 33.68
C GLU A 439 19.31 -4.96 33.14
N LEU A 440 19.18 -3.93 33.98
CA LEU A 440 19.72 -2.59 33.78
C LEU A 440 20.98 -2.44 34.63
N ARG A 441 22.11 -2.16 33.98
CA ARG A 441 23.36 -1.75 34.63
C ARG A 441 23.65 -0.28 34.39
N VAL A 442 23.92 0.45 35.45
CA VAL A 442 24.34 1.85 35.41
C VAL A 442 25.62 2.02 36.22
N ASN A 443 26.67 2.51 35.58
CA ASN A 443 27.96 2.76 36.22
C ASN A 443 28.26 4.25 36.30
N ASP A 444 28.98 4.64 37.35
CA ASP A 444 29.53 5.99 37.51
C ASP A 444 28.50 7.13 37.45
N ILE A 445 27.31 6.91 38.03
CA ILE A 445 26.22 7.90 38.07
C ILE A 445 26.29 8.75 39.33
N ARG A 446 25.92 10.03 39.19
CA ARG A 446 25.81 10.95 40.32
C ARG A 446 24.39 11.49 40.43
N VAL A 447 23.79 11.34 41.61
CA VAL A 447 22.45 11.81 41.91
C VAL A 447 22.55 13.03 42.82
N VAL A 448 21.94 14.13 42.40
CA VAL A 448 21.90 15.41 43.13
C VAL A 448 20.44 15.70 43.45
N ASN A 449 20.11 16.33 44.58
CA ASN A 449 18.76 16.85 44.84
C ASN A 449 17.62 15.89 44.43
N ALA A 450 17.66 14.65 44.93
CA ALA A 450 16.66 13.63 44.62
C ALA A 450 15.70 13.47 45.81
N PRO A 451 14.45 13.95 45.72
CA PRO A 451 13.47 13.86 46.81
C PRO A 451 13.27 12.44 47.32
N VAL A 452 13.22 11.46 46.41
CA VAL A 452 13.08 10.03 46.75
C VAL A 452 14.22 9.54 47.64
N LEU A 453 15.47 9.92 47.35
CA LEU A 453 16.61 9.58 48.21
C LEU A 453 16.60 10.40 49.50
N ALA A 454 16.16 11.65 49.46
CA ALA A 454 16.07 12.51 50.64
C ALA A 454 15.07 11.96 51.67
N GLU A 455 13.91 11.46 51.23
CA GLU A 455 12.91 10.81 52.09
C GLU A 455 13.50 9.56 52.76
N LEU A 456 14.12 8.66 51.99
CA LEU A 456 14.77 7.46 52.54
C LEU A 456 15.87 7.80 53.57
N LEU A 457 16.66 8.85 53.31
CA LEU A 457 17.74 9.29 54.21
C LEU A 457 17.23 10.01 55.46
N SER A 458 16.11 10.73 55.36
CA SER A 458 15.51 11.47 56.47
C SER A 458 15.02 10.55 57.59
N VAL A 459 14.52 9.35 57.24
CA VAL A 459 14.07 8.33 58.20
C VAL A 459 15.22 7.82 59.07
N LEU A 460 16.45 7.80 58.54
CA LEU A 460 17.63 7.26 59.23
C LEU A 460 18.44 8.32 59.99
N SER A 461 18.11 9.60 59.87
CA SER A 461 18.78 10.72 60.55
C SER A 461 20.30 10.76 60.38
N ILE A 462 20.82 10.38 59.20
CA ILE A 462 22.27 10.35 58.96
C ILE A 462 22.78 11.74 58.57
N VAL A 463 23.39 12.44 59.53
CA VAL A 463 23.97 13.78 59.37
C VAL A 463 25.15 13.72 58.37
N GLY A 464 25.18 14.63 57.39
CA GLY A 464 26.24 14.76 56.35
C GLY A 464 25.87 14.23 54.97
N LEU A 465 25.07 13.16 54.87
CA LEU A 465 24.62 12.62 53.57
C LEU A 465 23.50 13.45 52.93
N LEU A 466 22.62 14.03 53.75
CA LEU A 466 21.63 15.01 53.31
C LEU A 466 22.29 16.30 52.77
N GLU A 467 23.36 16.77 53.41
CA GLU A 467 24.15 17.92 52.93
C GLU A 467 24.85 17.61 51.60
N GLN A 468 25.42 16.41 51.47
CA GLN A 468 26.05 15.96 50.22
C GLN A 468 25.03 15.83 49.08
N LEU A 469 23.83 15.31 49.34
CA LEU A 469 22.75 15.24 48.34
C LEU A 469 22.30 16.63 47.87
N GLY A 470 22.26 17.61 48.79
CA GLY A 470 21.94 19.02 48.52
C GLY A 470 23.04 19.81 47.79
N GLY A 471 24.31 19.40 47.97
CA GLY A 471 25.50 20.04 47.38
C GLY A 471 26.05 19.29 46.16
N GLY A 472 27.11 18.49 46.38
CA GLY A 472 27.90 17.83 45.33
C GLY A 472 27.30 16.54 44.74
N GLY A 473 26.21 16.02 45.31
CA GLY A 473 25.56 14.78 44.92
C GLY A 473 26.18 13.51 45.52
N ILE A 474 25.39 12.44 45.51
CA ILE A 474 25.80 11.08 45.90
C ILE A 474 26.21 10.31 44.64
N GLY A 475 27.42 9.76 44.64
CA GLY A 475 27.94 8.96 43.54
C GLY A 475 27.72 7.47 43.78
N PHE A 476 27.28 6.76 42.75
CA PHE A 476 27.15 5.30 42.73
C PHE A 476 27.98 4.74 41.59
N SER A 477 28.96 3.90 41.91
CA SER A 477 29.88 3.30 40.94
C SER A 477 29.26 2.13 40.21
N ASP A 478 28.40 1.37 40.89
CA ASP A 478 27.76 0.18 40.32
C ASP A 478 26.29 0.12 40.76
N ASN A 479 25.41 0.01 39.77
CA ASN A 479 23.97 -0.07 39.97
C ASN A 479 23.45 -1.17 39.05
N ILE A 480 22.86 -2.21 39.63
CA ILE A 480 22.31 -3.34 38.90
C ILE A 480 20.85 -3.46 39.31
N VAL A 481 19.96 -3.52 38.33
CA VAL A 481 18.52 -3.60 38.56
C VAL A 481 17.89 -4.63 37.65
N ASP A 482 17.23 -5.62 38.23
CA ASP A 482 16.35 -6.52 37.51
C ASP A 482 15.05 -5.81 37.18
N ILE A 483 14.78 -5.60 35.90
CA ILE A 483 13.62 -4.84 35.43
C ILE A 483 12.63 -5.70 34.67
N SER A 484 11.36 -5.32 34.76
CA SER A 484 10.29 -5.80 33.90
C SER A 484 9.61 -4.64 33.21
N LEU A 485 9.52 -4.69 31.89
CA LEU A 485 8.77 -3.73 31.09
C LEU A 485 7.45 -4.37 30.64
N THR A 486 6.35 -3.68 30.89
CA THR A 486 4.98 -4.10 30.55
C THR A 486 4.18 -2.91 29.99
N PRO A 487 2.95 -3.12 29.47
CA PRO A 487 2.07 -2.01 29.10
C PRO A 487 1.79 -1.01 30.22
N ALA A 488 1.87 -1.43 31.49
CA ALA A 488 1.59 -0.55 32.64
C ALA A 488 2.78 0.36 33.03
N GLY A 489 3.99 0.05 32.55
CA GLY A 489 5.21 0.76 32.90
C GLY A 489 6.37 -0.18 33.22
N ILE A 490 7.22 0.24 34.16
CA ILE A 490 8.47 -0.42 34.53
C ILE A 490 8.37 -0.93 35.97
N THR A 491 8.61 -2.21 36.20
CA THR A 491 8.74 -2.80 37.54
C THR A 491 10.21 -3.09 37.83
N LEU A 492 10.69 -2.68 39.00
CA LEU A 492 12.03 -2.98 39.51
C LEU A 492 11.89 -4.13 40.51
N ARG A 493 12.36 -5.32 40.16
CA ARG A 493 12.25 -6.52 41.01
C ARG A 493 13.31 -6.55 42.10
N GLU A 494 14.56 -6.32 41.72
CA GLU A 494 15.68 -6.27 42.64
C GLU A 494 16.69 -5.25 42.13
N GLY A 495 16.81 -4.13 42.83
CA GLY A 495 17.77 -3.08 42.56
C GLY A 495 18.84 -3.03 43.64
N ARG A 496 20.10 -2.91 43.23
CA ARG A 496 21.25 -2.71 44.11
C ARG A 496 22.13 -1.60 43.58
N SER A 497 22.45 -0.64 44.45
CA SER A 497 23.36 0.47 44.16
C SER A 497 24.48 0.50 45.19
N ILE A 498 25.73 0.61 44.74
CA ILE A 498 26.92 0.69 45.58
C ILE A 498 27.64 2.02 45.32
N GLY A 499 27.88 2.78 46.38
CA GLY A 499 28.70 3.98 46.37
C GLY A 499 29.79 3.94 47.46
N PRO A 500 30.69 4.94 47.51
CA PRO A 500 31.83 4.95 48.44
C PRO A 500 31.47 4.92 49.93
N SER A 501 30.28 5.43 50.28
CA SER A 501 29.86 5.62 51.67
C SER A 501 28.62 4.80 52.04
N MET A 502 27.97 4.15 51.07
CA MET A 502 26.65 3.56 51.24
C MET A 502 26.32 2.55 50.13
N GLY A 503 25.60 1.49 50.51
CA GLY A 503 24.85 0.64 49.60
C GLY A 503 23.34 0.81 49.79
N ILE A 504 22.58 0.66 48.71
CA ILE A 504 21.11 0.71 48.72
C ILE A 504 20.58 -0.53 48.01
N THR A 505 19.59 -1.19 48.59
CA THR A 505 18.75 -2.17 47.90
C THR A 505 17.33 -1.64 47.78
N TYR A 506 16.67 -1.85 46.65
CA TYR A 506 15.32 -1.33 46.41
C TYR A 506 14.53 -2.17 45.40
N GLU A 507 13.21 -2.12 45.52
CA GLU A 507 12.25 -2.70 44.60
C GLU A 507 11.03 -1.77 44.47
N GLY A 508 10.22 -1.98 43.44
CA GLY A 508 8.97 -1.24 43.28
C GLY A 508 8.52 -1.06 41.84
N ALA A 509 7.73 -0.02 41.58
CA ALA A 509 7.13 0.24 40.28
C ALA A 509 7.20 1.72 39.87
N ILE A 510 7.38 1.94 38.59
CA ILE A 510 7.40 3.25 37.94
C ILE A 510 6.30 3.27 36.89
N SER A 511 5.40 4.25 36.99
CA SER A 511 4.35 4.51 36.01
C SER A 511 4.58 5.87 35.36
N PRO A 512 5.30 5.94 34.23
CA PRO A 512 5.63 7.20 33.55
C PRO A 512 4.40 8.05 33.25
N ARG A 513 3.29 7.40 32.85
CA ARG A 513 2.01 8.06 32.57
C ARG A 513 1.43 8.82 33.77
N GLN A 514 1.54 8.26 34.98
CA GLN A 514 0.98 8.86 36.19
C GLN A 514 2.00 9.76 36.91
N GLY A 515 3.26 9.76 36.46
CA GLY A 515 4.36 10.40 37.17
C GLY A 515 4.59 9.81 38.57
N LEU A 516 4.09 8.58 38.81
CA LEU A 516 4.20 7.89 40.08
C LEU A 516 5.43 7.00 40.11
N ILE A 517 6.14 7.08 41.22
CA ILE A 517 7.28 6.24 41.57
C ILE A 517 6.95 5.69 42.95
N ASP A 518 6.76 4.39 43.04
CA ASP A 518 6.55 3.67 44.30
C ASP A 518 7.75 2.76 44.51
N LEU A 519 8.59 3.09 45.49
CA LEU A 519 9.84 2.40 45.77
C LEU A 519 9.96 2.14 47.26
N GLN A 520 10.39 0.92 47.58
CA GLN A 520 10.74 0.52 48.93
C GLN A 520 12.15 -0.09 48.93
N GLY A 521 12.87 0.05 50.04
CA GLY A 521 14.26 -0.38 50.08
C GLY A 521 14.95 -0.20 51.42
N VAL A 522 16.19 -0.66 51.49
CA VAL A 522 17.06 -0.58 52.66
C VAL A 522 18.35 0.17 52.30
N ILE A 523 18.76 1.06 53.19
CA ILE A 523 20.03 1.78 53.09
C ILE A 523 21.01 1.23 54.13
N SER A 524 22.19 0.85 53.66
CA SER A 524 23.27 0.32 54.49
C SER A 524 24.51 1.22 54.37
N PRO A 525 24.87 1.98 55.42
CA PRO A 525 26.13 2.71 55.46
C PRO A 525 27.32 1.76 55.34
N ILE A 526 28.31 2.12 54.54
CA ILE A 526 29.57 1.36 54.46
C ILE A 526 30.54 1.99 55.44
N TYR A 527 30.67 1.40 56.62
CA TYR A 527 31.70 1.77 57.57
C TYR A 527 33.03 1.18 57.12
N ILE A 528 33.94 2.02 56.61
CA ILE A 528 35.34 1.63 56.46
C ILE A 528 35.91 1.53 57.88
N VAL A 529 36.07 0.31 58.38
CA VAL A 529 36.89 0.08 59.56
C VAL A 529 38.33 0.36 59.14
N ASN A 530 38.85 1.52 59.50
CA ASN A 530 40.28 1.79 59.42
C ASN A 530 40.99 0.69 60.21
N GLY A 531 41.83 -0.09 59.52
CA GLY A 531 42.59 -1.17 60.10
C GLY A 531 43.54 -0.66 61.18
N ILE A 532 43.15 -0.82 62.45
CA ILE A 532 44.06 -0.83 63.60
C ILE A 532 43.67 -2.00 64.53
N ALA A 533 43.77 -3.23 64.01
CA ALA A 533 43.70 -4.45 64.82
C ALA A 533 44.76 -5.49 64.39
N GLY A 534 45.91 -5.02 63.89
CA GLY A 534 47.04 -5.86 63.48
C GLY A 534 48.34 -5.63 64.25
N ALA A 535 48.37 -4.75 65.25
CA ALA A 535 49.61 -4.33 65.92
C ALA A 535 49.67 -4.59 67.45
N LEU A 536 48.67 -5.26 68.05
CA LEU A 536 48.62 -5.49 69.50
C LEU A 536 48.14 -6.90 69.89
N THR A 537 48.64 -7.95 69.26
CA THR A 537 48.72 -9.29 69.87
C THR A 537 49.88 -10.07 69.26
N SER A 538 51.10 -9.60 69.53
CA SER A 538 52.28 -10.44 69.42
C SER A 538 52.25 -11.51 70.52
N ARG A 539 52.21 -12.79 70.16
CA ARG A 539 53.11 -13.80 70.71
C ARG A 539 53.22 -14.98 69.75
N GLN A 540 54.39 -15.04 69.10
CA GLN A 540 54.97 -16.23 68.51
C GLN A 540 55.13 -17.32 69.58
N GLY A 541 54.89 -18.57 69.20
CA GLY A 541 55.46 -19.74 69.88
C GLY A 541 54.50 -20.92 70.02
N GLU A 542 54.87 -22.02 69.37
CA GLU A 542 54.42 -23.41 69.57
C GLU A 542 53.05 -23.76 68.95
N GLY A 543 52.88 -24.84 68.17
CA GLY A 543 53.70 -26.02 67.92
C GLY A 543 52.81 -27.26 68.02
N LEU A 544 52.80 -28.06 66.93
CA LEU A 544 52.02 -29.28 66.63
C LEU A 544 50.59 -29.09 66.10
#